data_AF-A0A2V4S2W9-F1
#
_entry.id   AF-A0A2V4S2W9-F1
#
_cell.length_a   1.000
_cell.length_b   1.000
_cell.length_c   1.000
_cell.angle_alpha   90.00
_cell.angle_beta   90.00
_cell.angle_gamma   90.00
#
_symmetry.space_group_name_H-M   'P 1'
#
loop_
_entity.id
_entity.type
_entity.pdbx_description
1 polymer ?
#
loop_
_entity_poly.entity_id
_entity_poly.type
_entity_poly.pdbx_seq_one_letter_code
_entity_poly.pdbx_strand_id
1 'polypeptide(L)'
;MINIDKKVFGLHFDMLTERGVASMVLSTVCKPDDGVQLVVTPNIQHISLLEKNEDFRRAYASARIVTCDGFPLYYYARMRRVPIIGRVTGRGIVEALLADPARLASQRLFLVVPDQETQNAVVSWAGRNGLTHAVRTIIPSCGFVDNDAECRQLAHEITQFAPTILLLCVGAPQSEVFVGRYRALLPACWALCIGQGVKVALGLVRGAPRWVQAANLEWLWRILQEPRRLAWRYAVSAAGFLRAMCKDIAQGRT
;
A
#
# COMPACT_ATOMS: atom_id res chain seq x y z
N MET A 1 -13.87 -26.29 11.23
CA MET A 1 -14.40 -25.07 10.59
C MET A 1 -13.31 -24.01 10.55
N ILE A 2 -13.06 -23.40 9.40
CA ILE A 2 -12.12 -22.27 9.27
C ILE A 2 -12.83 -21.03 9.81
N ASN A 3 -12.29 -20.40 10.85
CA ASN A 3 -12.85 -19.16 11.39
C ASN A 3 -12.46 -18.00 10.46
N ILE A 4 -13.43 -17.47 9.71
CA ILE A 4 -13.26 -16.41 8.73
C ILE A 4 -12.94 -15.06 9.40
N ASP A 5 -13.31 -14.90 10.67
CA ASP A 5 -13.08 -13.67 11.44
C ASP A 5 -11.80 -13.72 12.27
N LYS A 6 -10.94 -14.72 12.05
CA LYS A 6 -9.71 -14.87 12.81
C LYS A 6 -8.75 -13.73 12.51
N LYS A 7 -8.47 -12.92 13.54
CA LYS A 7 -7.52 -11.80 13.47
C LYS A 7 -6.12 -12.23 13.87
N VAL A 8 -5.13 -11.56 13.29
CA VAL A 8 -3.71 -11.63 13.68
C VAL A 8 -3.15 -10.21 13.70
N PHE A 9 -2.45 -9.85 14.77
CA PHE A 9 -2.02 -8.48 15.08
C PHE A 9 -3.18 -7.48 15.15
N GLY A 10 -4.38 -7.95 15.50
CA GLY A 10 -5.61 -7.16 15.45
C GLY A 10 -6.12 -6.87 14.04
N LEU A 11 -5.48 -7.40 13.00
CA LEU A 11 -5.86 -7.22 11.61
C LEU A 11 -6.70 -8.41 11.12
N HIS A 12 -7.69 -8.11 10.30
CA HIS A 12 -8.38 -9.07 9.43
C HIS A 12 -7.77 -8.94 8.02
N PHE A 13 -7.55 -10.06 7.33
CA PHE A 13 -6.98 -10.04 5.98
C PHE A 13 -8.04 -10.40 4.96
N ASP A 14 -8.20 -9.56 3.94
CA ASP A 14 -9.14 -9.80 2.86
C ASP A 14 -8.66 -10.93 1.94
N MET A 15 -9.59 -11.81 1.58
CA MET A 15 -9.37 -12.95 0.68
C MET A 15 -9.41 -12.54 -0.80
N LEU A 16 -8.64 -11.50 -1.16
CA LEU A 16 -8.58 -10.94 -2.51
C LEU A 16 -7.20 -11.11 -3.14
N THR A 17 -7.14 -11.54 -4.41
CA THR A 17 -5.87 -11.59 -5.16
C THR A 17 -5.46 -10.19 -5.58
N GLU A 18 -4.21 -10.01 -6.03
CA GLU A 18 -3.75 -8.74 -6.59
C GLU A 18 -4.65 -8.27 -7.74
N ARG A 19 -5.03 -9.20 -8.64
CA ARG A 19 -6.01 -8.94 -9.72
C ARG A 19 -7.42 -8.70 -9.17
N GLY A 20 -7.81 -9.38 -8.10
CA GLY A 20 -9.10 -9.18 -7.44
C GLY A 20 -9.24 -7.77 -6.87
N VAL A 21 -8.22 -7.28 -6.15
CA VAL A 21 -8.16 -5.91 -5.65
C VAL A 21 -8.19 -4.92 -6.82
N ALA A 22 -7.34 -5.10 -7.82
CA ALA A 22 -7.31 -4.22 -8.99
C ALA A 22 -8.67 -4.19 -9.71
N SER A 23 -9.31 -5.34 -9.91
CA SER A 23 -10.63 -5.42 -10.55
C SER A 23 -11.70 -4.70 -9.73
N MET A 24 -11.70 -4.87 -8.41
CA MET A 24 -12.63 -4.19 -7.49
C MET A 24 -12.47 -2.68 -7.55
N VAL A 25 -11.24 -2.18 -7.51
CA VAL A 25 -10.92 -0.74 -7.63
C VAL A 25 -11.39 -0.19 -8.98
N LEU A 26 -11.21 -0.95 -10.06
CA LEU A 26 -11.61 -0.54 -11.41
C LEU A 26 -13.12 -0.67 -11.69
N SER A 27 -13.86 -1.50 -10.95
CA SER A 27 -15.29 -1.74 -11.18
C SER A 27 -16.21 -1.03 -10.19
N THR A 28 -15.69 -0.62 -9.03
CA THR A 28 -16.51 -0.10 -7.93
C THR A 28 -16.31 1.40 -7.82
N VAL A 29 -17.34 2.16 -8.20
CA VAL A 29 -17.35 3.61 -8.02
C VAL A 29 -17.68 3.93 -6.56
N CYS A 30 -16.83 4.71 -5.90
CA CYS A 30 -17.12 5.23 -4.56
C CYS A 30 -18.20 6.30 -4.66
N LYS A 31 -19.27 6.14 -3.90
CA LYS A 31 -20.32 7.15 -3.73
C LYS A 31 -19.82 8.26 -2.79
N PRO A 32 -20.36 9.49 -2.87
CA PRO A 32 -19.95 10.59 -1.98
C PRO A 32 -19.93 10.21 -0.49
N ASP A 33 -20.94 9.46 -0.03
CA ASP A 33 -21.07 9.05 1.38
C ASP A 33 -20.09 7.96 1.80
N ASP A 34 -19.46 7.26 0.85
CA ASP A 34 -18.49 6.19 1.16
C ASP A 34 -17.18 6.78 1.73
N GLY A 35 -16.86 8.03 1.35
CA GLY A 35 -15.54 8.61 1.59
C GLY A 35 -14.40 7.76 1.00
N VAL A 36 -13.20 7.92 1.54
CA VAL A 36 -12.00 7.25 1.01
C VAL A 36 -12.01 5.74 1.29
N GLN A 37 -11.92 4.89 0.28
CA GLN A 37 -11.73 3.45 0.44
C GLN A 37 -10.25 3.11 0.52
N LEU A 38 -9.70 3.05 1.73
CA LEU A 38 -8.26 2.84 1.96
C LEU A 38 -7.89 1.35 1.78
N VAL A 39 -6.89 1.11 0.94
CA VAL A 39 -6.26 -0.20 0.71
C VAL A 39 -4.84 -0.16 1.27
N VAL A 40 -4.54 -1.08 2.19
CA VAL A 40 -3.22 -1.23 2.80
C VAL A 40 -2.64 -2.61 2.56
N THR A 41 -1.33 -2.66 2.36
CA THR A 41 -0.59 -3.90 2.11
C THR A 41 0.46 -4.13 3.21
N PRO A 42 0.03 -4.45 4.45
CA PRO A 42 0.95 -4.62 5.58
C PRO A 42 2.00 -5.68 5.29
N ASN A 43 3.24 -5.37 5.66
CA ASN A 43 4.37 -6.29 5.79
C ASN A 43 4.96 -6.19 7.21
N ILE A 44 6.08 -6.86 7.50
CA ILE A 44 6.69 -6.86 8.84
C ILE A 44 7.02 -5.45 9.38
N GLN A 45 7.36 -4.50 8.50
CA GLN A 45 7.60 -3.11 8.89
C GLN A 45 6.30 -2.46 9.36
N HIS A 46 5.20 -2.70 8.67
CA HIS A 46 3.89 -2.15 9.04
C HIS A 46 3.41 -2.73 10.38
N ILE A 47 3.60 -4.03 10.62
CA ILE A 47 3.29 -4.63 11.92
C ILE A 47 4.10 -3.99 13.05
N SER A 48 5.39 -3.74 12.84
CA SER A 48 6.24 -3.03 13.81
C SER A 48 5.77 -1.59 14.04
N LEU A 49 5.31 -0.89 12.99
CA LEU A 49 4.78 0.47 13.07
C LEU A 49 3.43 0.54 13.79
N LEU A 50 2.54 -0.43 13.60
CA LEU A 50 1.22 -0.50 14.26
C LEU A 50 1.32 -0.50 15.78
N GLU A 51 2.40 -1.07 16.34
CA GLU A 51 2.63 -1.05 17.78
C GLU A 51 3.11 0.30 18.32
N LYS A 52 3.75 1.14 17.47
CA LYS A 52 4.47 2.34 17.91
C LYS A 52 3.82 3.65 17.49
N ASN A 53 3.02 3.65 16.43
CA ASN A 53 2.43 4.85 15.85
C ASN A 53 0.90 4.79 15.90
N GLU A 54 0.31 5.68 16.69
CA GLU A 54 -1.14 5.72 16.90
C GLU A 54 -1.91 6.19 15.66
N ASP A 55 -1.38 7.17 14.93
CA ASP A 55 -1.99 7.65 13.68
C ASP A 55 -2.02 6.55 12.62
N PHE A 56 -0.93 5.79 12.51
CA PHE A 56 -0.84 4.65 11.62
C PHE A 56 -1.85 3.56 12.00
N ARG A 57 -2.03 3.30 13.29
CA ARG A 57 -3.06 2.36 13.79
C ARG A 57 -4.47 2.85 13.50
N ARG A 58 -4.74 4.15 13.67
CA ARG A 58 -6.03 4.77 13.31
C ARG A 58 -6.33 4.65 11.82
N ALA A 59 -5.33 4.87 10.97
CA ALA A 59 -5.48 4.67 9.53
C ALA A 59 -5.87 3.23 9.19
N TYR A 60 -5.16 2.25 9.77
CA TYR A 60 -5.45 0.82 9.59
C TYR A 60 -6.84 0.41 10.09
N ALA A 61 -7.30 0.97 11.21
CA ALA A 61 -8.63 0.68 11.73
C ALA A 61 -9.76 1.12 10.77
N SER A 62 -9.48 2.09 9.90
CA SER A 62 -10.41 2.58 8.86
C SER A 62 -10.17 1.98 7.47
N ALA A 63 -9.24 1.03 7.34
CA ALA A 63 -8.91 0.43 6.05
C ALA A 63 -10.07 -0.44 5.54
N ARG A 64 -10.42 -0.25 4.27
CA ARG A 64 -11.47 -1.03 3.58
C ARG A 64 -10.97 -2.39 3.14
N ILE A 65 -9.70 -2.45 2.71
CA ILE A 65 -9.01 -3.67 2.29
C ILE A 65 -7.66 -3.74 2.98
N VAL A 66 -7.40 -4.86 3.64
CA VAL A 66 -6.12 -5.18 4.26
C VAL A 66 -5.60 -6.46 3.62
N THR A 67 -4.54 -6.34 2.82
CA THR A 67 -3.93 -7.51 2.16
C THR A 67 -2.83 -8.13 3.01
N CYS A 68 -2.31 -9.29 2.62
CA CYS A 68 -1.16 -9.91 3.28
C CYS A 68 0.10 -9.76 2.40
N ASP A 69 0.95 -8.77 2.68
CA ASP A 69 2.22 -8.56 1.98
C ASP A 69 3.41 -9.13 2.79
N GLY A 70 4.41 -9.67 2.08
CA GLY A 70 5.63 -10.17 2.67
C GLY A 70 5.55 -11.63 3.13
N PHE A 71 6.65 -12.35 2.94
CA PHE A 71 6.74 -13.76 3.28
C PHE A 71 6.62 -14.06 4.78
N PRO A 72 7.30 -13.32 5.70
CA PRO A 72 7.20 -13.64 7.12
C PRO A 72 5.80 -13.44 7.69
N LEU A 73 5.09 -12.38 7.25
CA LEU A 73 3.71 -12.14 7.66
C LEU A 73 2.77 -13.23 7.13
N TYR A 74 2.88 -13.55 5.84
CA TYR A 74 2.12 -14.64 5.23
C TYR A 74 2.33 -15.98 5.95
N TYR A 75 3.58 -16.34 6.21
CA TYR A 75 3.90 -17.58 6.91
C TYR A 75 3.31 -17.61 8.32
N TYR A 76 3.44 -16.51 9.08
CA TYR A 76 2.87 -16.40 10.42
C TYR A 76 1.33 -16.52 10.40
N ALA A 77 0.66 -15.85 9.46
CA ALA A 77 -0.79 -15.95 9.29
C ALA A 77 -1.24 -17.39 8.97
N ARG A 78 -0.50 -18.12 8.10
CA ARG A 78 -0.74 -19.55 7.85
C ARG A 78 -0.55 -20.40 9.11
N MET A 79 0.53 -20.17 9.86
CA MET A 79 0.81 -20.88 11.11
C MET A 79 -0.33 -20.67 12.12
N ARG A 80 -0.90 -19.47 12.17
CA ARG A 80 -2.09 -19.15 12.97
C ARG A 80 -3.40 -19.62 12.36
N ARG A 81 -3.39 -20.31 11.22
CA ARG A 81 -4.59 -20.82 10.50
C ARG A 81 -5.59 -19.72 10.16
N VAL A 82 -5.10 -18.51 9.84
CA VAL A 82 -5.92 -17.44 9.28
C VAL A 82 -6.24 -17.79 7.83
N PRO A 83 -7.49 -17.62 7.36
CA PRO A 83 -7.82 -17.80 5.96
C PRO A 83 -7.16 -16.69 5.15
N ILE A 84 -6.15 -17.07 4.37
CA ILE A 84 -5.46 -16.21 3.42
C ILE A 84 -5.29 -16.97 2.12
N ILE A 85 -5.53 -16.29 1.00
CA ILE A 85 -5.43 -16.91 -0.31
C ILE A 85 -3.99 -16.97 -0.85
N GLY A 86 -3.09 -16.16 -0.29
CA GLY A 86 -1.72 -16.01 -0.77
C GLY A 86 -1.06 -14.71 -0.30
N ARG A 87 0.15 -14.47 -0.80
CA ARG A 87 0.79 -13.16 -0.73
C ARG A 87 0.15 -12.23 -1.75
N VAL A 88 -0.14 -11.00 -1.32
CA VAL A 88 -0.78 -9.97 -2.14
C VAL A 88 0.01 -8.68 -1.94
N THR A 89 0.82 -8.34 -2.93
CA THR A 89 1.78 -7.24 -2.84
C THR A 89 1.21 -5.95 -3.41
N GLY A 90 1.62 -4.80 -2.85
CA GLY A 90 1.27 -3.50 -3.43
C GLY A 90 1.75 -3.34 -4.87
N ARG A 91 2.93 -3.92 -5.19
CA ARG A 91 3.46 -3.98 -6.56
C ARG A 91 2.50 -4.71 -7.49
N GLY A 92 2.09 -5.94 -7.16
CA GLY A 92 1.25 -6.74 -8.06
C GLY A 92 -0.14 -6.15 -8.27
N ILE A 93 -0.70 -5.46 -7.25
CA ILE A 93 -1.94 -4.68 -7.42
C ILE A 93 -1.74 -3.59 -8.48
N VAL A 94 -0.65 -2.82 -8.39
CA VAL A 94 -0.34 -1.77 -9.37
C VAL A 94 -0.09 -2.34 -10.74
N GLU A 95 0.68 -3.42 -10.86
CA GLU A 95 0.92 -4.08 -12.14
C GLU A 95 -0.39 -4.56 -12.77
N ALA A 96 -1.31 -5.11 -11.97
CA ALA A 96 -2.62 -5.50 -12.44
C ALA A 96 -3.49 -4.30 -12.85
N LEU A 97 -3.41 -3.16 -12.15
CA LEU A 97 -4.10 -1.93 -12.53
C LEU A 97 -3.57 -1.38 -13.85
N LEU A 98 -2.25 -1.20 -13.97
CA LEU A 98 -1.61 -0.59 -15.14
C LEU A 98 -1.62 -1.50 -16.38
N ALA A 99 -1.89 -2.80 -16.22
CA ALA A 99 -2.03 -3.75 -17.32
C ALA A 99 -3.30 -3.55 -18.16
N ASP A 100 -4.28 -2.78 -17.69
CA ASP A 100 -5.53 -2.50 -18.41
C ASP A 100 -5.78 -0.99 -18.58
N PRO A 101 -5.05 -0.32 -19.50
CA PRO A 101 -5.22 1.12 -19.76
C PRO A 101 -6.61 1.50 -20.24
N ALA A 102 -7.32 0.58 -20.93
CA ALA A 102 -8.66 0.82 -21.41
C ALA A 102 -9.65 1.01 -20.26
N ARG A 103 -9.57 0.17 -19.22
CA ARG A 103 -10.37 0.36 -17.99
C ARG A 103 -9.92 1.57 -17.19
N LEU A 104 -8.65 1.96 -17.26
CA LEU A 104 -8.15 3.18 -16.60
C LEU A 104 -8.58 4.47 -17.32
N ALA A 105 -8.96 4.42 -18.59
CA ALA A 105 -9.40 5.60 -19.34
C ALA A 105 -10.70 6.22 -18.78
N SER A 106 -11.53 5.43 -18.08
CA SER A 106 -12.71 5.92 -17.36
C SER A 106 -12.42 6.36 -15.92
N GLN A 107 -11.16 6.27 -15.49
CA GLN A 107 -10.73 6.60 -14.13
C GLN A 107 -9.97 7.93 -14.10
N ARG A 108 -9.86 8.51 -12.90
CA ARG A 108 -9.04 9.70 -12.64
C ARG A 108 -8.00 9.32 -11.60
N LEU A 109 -6.74 9.26 -12.01
CA LEU A 109 -5.62 8.82 -11.21
C LEU A 109 -4.87 10.02 -10.64
N PHE A 110 -4.76 10.09 -9.32
CA PHE A 110 -3.88 11.03 -8.64
C PHE A 110 -2.76 10.25 -7.95
N LEU A 111 -1.50 10.58 -8.23
CA LEU A 111 -0.35 9.88 -7.67
C LEU A 111 0.51 10.83 -6.84
N VAL A 112 0.70 10.50 -5.57
CA VAL A 112 1.69 11.16 -4.72
C VAL A 112 2.98 10.34 -4.81
N VAL A 113 3.97 10.88 -5.51
CA VAL A 113 5.20 10.15 -5.89
C VAL A 113 6.43 10.71 -5.15
N PRO A 114 7.45 9.88 -4.88
CA PRO A 114 8.55 10.28 -3.99
C PRO A 114 9.59 11.19 -4.65
N ASP A 115 9.69 11.19 -5.97
CA ASP A 115 10.78 11.86 -6.70
C ASP A 115 10.40 12.19 -8.16
N GLN A 116 11.19 13.08 -8.77
CA GLN A 116 10.99 13.54 -10.16
C GLN A 116 11.14 12.41 -11.19
N GLU A 117 12.02 11.44 -10.92
CA GLU A 117 12.21 10.28 -11.79
C GLU A 117 10.90 9.47 -11.91
N THR A 118 10.25 9.21 -10.77
CA THR A 118 8.97 8.51 -10.71
C THR A 118 7.87 9.32 -11.38
N GLN A 119 7.84 10.63 -11.15
CA GLN A 119 6.88 11.52 -11.80
C GLN A 119 6.99 11.45 -13.34
N ASN A 120 8.21 11.58 -13.87
CA ASN A 120 8.46 11.55 -15.30
C ASN A 120 8.06 10.21 -15.93
N ALA A 121 8.31 9.11 -15.22
CA ALA A 121 7.91 7.78 -15.69
C ALA A 121 6.39 7.60 -15.74
N VAL A 122 5.67 8.10 -14.74
CA VAL A 122 4.20 8.08 -14.70
C VAL A 122 3.62 8.92 -15.85
N VAL A 123 4.13 10.13 -16.06
CA VAL A 123 3.69 11.01 -17.17
C VAL A 123 3.98 10.36 -18.52
N SER A 124 5.16 9.78 -18.70
CA SER A 124 5.54 9.09 -19.95
C SER A 124 4.68 7.84 -20.20
N TRP A 125 4.36 7.08 -19.15
CA TRP A 125 3.43 5.95 -19.24
C TRP A 125 2.01 6.43 -19.58
N ALA A 126 1.52 7.50 -18.95
CA ALA A 126 0.21 8.05 -19.24
C ALA A 126 0.10 8.55 -20.69
N GLY A 127 1.12 9.26 -21.19
CA GLY A 127 1.16 9.74 -22.57
C GLY A 127 1.11 8.62 -23.60
N ARG A 128 1.89 7.54 -23.41
CA ARG A 128 1.89 6.37 -24.31
C ARG A 128 0.55 5.61 -24.33
N ASN A 129 -0.26 5.77 -23.28
CA ASN A 129 -1.55 5.09 -23.15
C ASN A 129 -2.75 6.04 -23.37
N GLY A 130 -2.53 7.29 -23.77
CA GLY A 130 -3.62 8.25 -23.99
C GLY A 130 -4.32 8.72 -22.70
N LEU A 131 -3.65 8.62 -21.55
CA LEU A 131 -4.22 8.89 -20.21
C LEU A 131 -3.78 10.25 -19.63
N THR A 132 -3.14 11.13 -20.41
CA THR A 132 -2.59 12.40 -19.93
C THR A 132 -3.62 13.29 -19.23
N HIS A 133 -4.87 13.31 -19.70
CA HIS A 133 -5.95 14.09 -19.07
C HIS A 133 -6.52 13.45 -17.79
N ALA A 134 -6.26 12.16 -17.60
CA ALA A 134 -6.78 11.35 -16.50
C ALA A 134 -5.77 11.17 -15.36
N VAL A 135 -4.50 11.54 -15.56
CA VAL A 135 -3.41 11.31 -14.60
C VAL A 135 -2.84 12.62 -14.09
N ARG A 136 -2.82 12.79 -12.77
CA ARG A 136 -2.11 13.88 -12.07
C ARG A 136 -1.09 13.30 -11.09
N THR A 137 0.03 13.99 -10.94
CA THR A 137 1.11 13.61 -10.03
C THR A 137 1.52 14.80 -9.18
N ILE A 138 1.98 14.54 -7.95
CA ILE A 138 2.59 15.54 -7.07
C ILE A 138 3.75 14.90 -6.31
N ILE A 139 4.80 15.69 -6.05
CA ILE A 139 5.94 15.30 -5.21
C ILE A 139 5.87 16.14 -3.93
N PRO A 140 5.56 15.53 -2.77
CA PRO A 140 5.57 16.25 -1.51
C PRO A 140 6.99 16.36 -0.94
N SER A 141 7.16 17.23 0.04
CA SER A 141 8.42 17.36 0.79
C SER A 141 8.74 16.07 1.55
N CYS A 142 10.02 15.85 1.83
CA CYS A 142 10.43 14.75 2.69
C CYS A 142 9.83 14.97 4.09
N GLY A 143 9.07 14.00 4.60
CA GLY A 143 8.42 14.14 5.91
C GLY A 143 7.17 15.02 5.92
N PHE A 144 6.56 15.31 4.76
CA PHE A 144 5.39 16.21 4.63
C PHE A 144 4.25 15.93 5.62
N VAL A 145 4.11 14.69 6.09
CA VAL A 145 3.11 14.28 7.08
C VAL A 145 3.20 15.04 8.42
N ASP A 146 4.37 15.59 8.73
CA ASP A 146 4.62 16.40 9.92
C ASP A 146 4.29 17.89 9.70
N ASN A 147 4.00 18.28 8.45
CA ASN A 147 3.60 19.63 8.07
C ASN A 147 2.10 19.68 7.73
N ASP A 148 1.29 20.17 8.68
CA ASP A 148 -0.18 20.23 8.52
C ASP A 148 -0.61 21.13 7.35
N ALA A 149 0.08 22.25 7.11
CA ALA A 149 -0.24 23.15 6.01
C ALA A 149 -0.02 22.49 4.64
N GLU A 150 1.12 21.81 4.48
CA GLU A 150 1.44 21.06 3.27
C GLU A 150 0.46 19.90 3.05
N CYS A 151 0.08 19.18 4.11
CA CYS A 151 -0.92 18.13 4.01
C CYS A 151 -2.30 18.66 3.62
N ARG A 152 -2.75 19.79 4.17
CA ARG A 152 -4.03 20.42 3.78
C ARG A 152 -4.01 20.88 2.34
N GLN A 153 -2.89 21.45 1.90
CA GLN A 153 -2.70 21.83 0.50
C GLN A 153 -2.75 20.60 -0.42
N LEU A 154 -2.07 19.51 -0.05
CA LEU A 154 -2.14 18.25 -0.78
C LEU A 154 -3.57 17.69 -0.85
N ALA A 155 -4.30 17.69 0.28
CA ALA A 155 -5.71 17.26 0.31
C ALA A 155 -6.61 18.14 -0.56
N HIS A 156 -6.34 19.45 -0.59
CA HIS A 156 -7.04 20.39 -1.46
C HIS A 156 -6.80 20.09 -2.94
N GLU A 157 -5.55 19.87 -3.36
CA GLU A 157 -5.21 19.53 -4.74
C GLU A 157 -5.80 18.19 -5.18
N ILE A 158 -5.82 17.20 -4.28
CA ILE A 158 -6.50 15.92 -4.50
C ILE A 158 -8.00 16.17 -4.71
N THR A 159 -8.63 16.97 -3.85
CA THR A 159 -10.08 17.26 -3.94
C THR A 159 -10.43 18.00 -5.22
N GLN A 160 -9.65 19.01 -5.62
CA GLN A 160 -9.84 19.73 -6.87
C GLN A 160 -9.72 18.82 -8.10
N PHE A 161 -8.82 17.85 -8.05
CA PHE A 161 -8.70 16.87 -9.12
C PHE A 161 -9.81 15.81 -9.09
N ALA A 162 -10.46 15.56 -7.94
CA ALA A 162 -11.50 14.56 -7.78
C ALA A 162 -11.10 13.18 -8.38
N PRO A 163 -10.02 12.54 -7.91
CA PRO A 163 -9.63 11.24 -8.40
C PRO A 163 -10.67 10.18 -8.04
N THR A 164 -10.78 9.16 -8.89
CA THR A 164 -11.42 7.90 -8.52
C THR A 164 -10.41 6.93 -7.88
N ILE A 165 -9.13 7.07 -8.24
CA ILE A 165 -8.01 6.27 -7.73
C ILE A 165 -6.88 7.22 -7.28
N LEU A 166 -6.54 7.13 -6.00
CA LEU A 166 -5.45 7.85 -5.36
C LEU A 166 -4.34 6.86 -4.99
N LEU A 167 -3.13 7.03 -5.55
CA LEU A 167 -1.97 6.16 -5.32
C LEU A 167 -0.91 6.89 -4.47
N LEU A 168 -0.69 6.45 -3.23
CA LEU A 168 0.30 7.02 -2.33
C LEU A 168 1.60 6.19 -2.39
N CYS A 169 2.61 6.74 -3.09
CA CYS A 169 3.87 6.05 -3.39
C CYS A 169 5.05 6.52 -2.53
N VAL A 170 4.80 7.31 -1.49
CA VAL A 170 5.80 7.88 -0.57
C VAL A 170 6.22 6.94 0.57
N GLY A 171 5.46 5.86 0.77
CA GLY A 171 5.78 4.76 1.67
C GLY A 171 5.30 4.95 3.12
N ALA A 172 5.32 3.85 3.87
CA ALA A 172 4.88 3.84 5.26
C ALA A 172 5.89 4.51 6.20
N PRO A 173 5.42 5.24 7.23
CA PRO A 173 4.02 5.41 7.61
C PRO A 173 3.31 6.59 6.92
N GLN A 174 4.03 7.40 6.13
CA GLN A 174 3.53 8.70 5.63
C GLN A 174 2.26 8.56 4.79
N SER A 175 2.21 7.57 3.88
CA SER A 175 1.05 7.31 3.02
C SER A 175 -0.23 7.07 3.84
N GLU A 176 -0.18 6.11 4.77
CA GLU A 176 -1.34 5.69 5.55
C GLU A 176 -1.74 6.76 6.57
N VAL A 177 -0.77 7.40 7.22
CA VAL A 177 -1.04 8.48 8.19
C VAL A 177 -1.70 9.67 7.50
N PHE A 178 -1.23 10.06 6.31
CA PHE A 178 -1.87 11.14 5.54
C PHE A 178 -3.34 10.81 5.23
N VAL A 179 -3.60 9.63 4.65
CA VAL A 179 -4.98 9.24 4.31
C VAL A 179 -5.85 9.12 5.57
N GLY A 180 -5.32 8.57 6.66
CA GLY A 180 -6.05 8.44 7.92
C GLY A 180 -6.38 9.79 8.56
N ARG A 181 -5.40 10.71 8.65
CA ARG A 181 -5.55 12.00 9.32
C ARG A 181 -6.44 12.97 8.52
N TYR A 182 -6.30 12.99 7.19
CA TYR A 182 -7.00 13.93 6.32
C TYR A 182 -8.18 13.30 5.58
N ARG A 183 -8.61 12.09 5.98
CA ARG A 183 -9.72 11.34 5.37
C ARG A 183 -10.96 12.19 5.08
N ALA A 184 -11.34 13.05 6.03
CA ALA A 184 -12.53 13.90 5.92
C ALA A 184 -12.39 15.04 4.90
N LEU A 185 -11.15 15.39 4.51
CA LEU A 185 -10.88 16.40 3.48
C LEU A 185 -10.68 15.78 2.10
N LEU A 186 -10.60 14.45 2.00
CA LEU A 186 -10.37 13.76 0.74
C LEU A 186 -11.71 13.38 0.09
N PRO A 187 -11.81 13.42 -1.26
CA PRO A 187 -13.01 13.00 -1.95
C PRO A 187 -13.21 11.48 -1.84
N ALA A 188 -14.43 11.02 -2.11
CA ALA A 188 -14.72 9.60 -2.20
C ALA A 188 -13.94 8.95 -3.36
N CYS A 189 -12.98 8.10 -3.02
CA CYS A 189 -12.07 7.45 -3.98
C CYS A 189 -11.41 6.22 -3.37
N TRP A 190 -10.83 5.36 -4.20
CA TRP A 190 -9.94 4.31 -3.73
C TRP A 190 -8.55 4.89 -3.43
N ALA A 191 -8.08 4.80 -2.19
CA ALA A 191 -6.74 5.23 -1.80
C ALA A 191 -5.84 4.03 -1.54
N LEU A 192 -4.83 3.83 -2.40
CA LEU A 192 -3.90 2.70 -2.32
C LEU A 192 -2.56 3.17 -1.76
N CYS A 193 -2.19 2.68 -0.58
CA CYS A 193 -0.88 2.93 0.04
C CYS A 193 0.09 1.82 -0.33
N ILE A 194 0.88 2.06 -1.38
CA ILE A 194 1.62 1.01 -2.11
C ILE A 194 3.14 1.27 -2.20
N GLY A 195 3.62 2.39 -1.66
CA GLY A 195 5.03 2.75 -1.63
C GLY A 195 5.69 2.63 -3.00
N GLN A 196 6.75 1.81 -3.09
CA GLN A 196 7.54 1.63 -4.31
C GLN A 196 6.85 0.81 -5.42
N GLY A 197 5.58 0.42 -5.25
CA GLY A 197 4.83 -0.38 -6.22
C GLY A 197 4.87 0.21 -7.64
N VAL A 198 4.67 1.54 -7.77
CA VAL A 198 4.70 2.25 -9.07
C VAL A 198 6.10 2.25 -9.68
N LYS A 199 7.15 2.54 -8.91
CA LYS A 199 8.53 2.52 -9.42
C LYS A 199 8.88 1.18 -10.03
N VAL A 200 8.46 0.10 -9.38
CA VAL A 200 8.73 -1.25 -9.83
C VAL A 200 7.88 -1.62 -11.05
N ALA A 201 6.58 -1.28 -11.06
CA ALA A 201 5.69 -1.55 -12.19
C ALA A 201 6.11 -0.79 -13.46
N LEU A 202 6.68 0.41 -13.32
CA LEU A 202 7.20 1.22 -14.43
C LEU A 202 8.65 0.89 -14.79
N GLY A 203 9.28 -0.09 -14.13
CA GLY A 203 10.64 -0.54 -14.45
C GLY A 203 11.78 0.36 -13.96
N LEU A 204 11.50 1.36 -13.10
CA LEU A 204 12.52 2.25 -12.52
C LEU A 204 13.41 1.54 -11.50
N VAL A 205 12.87 0.52 -10.84
CA VAL A 205 13.63 -0.30 -9.89
C VAL A 205 13.59 -1.73 -10.39
N ARG A 206 14.77 -2.38 -10.45
CA ARG A 206 14.87 -3.79 -10.80
C ARG A 206 14.13 -4.62 -9.75
N GLY A 207 12.96 -5.14 -10.14
CA GLY A 207 12.27 -6.17 -9.40
C GLY A 207 13.16 -7.42 -9.23
N ALA A 208 12.87 -8.23 -8.22
CA ALA A 208 13.53 -9.52 -8.10
C ALA A 208 13.17 -10.40 -9.31
N PRO A 209 14.10 -11.22 -9.85
CA PRO A 209 13.77 -12.18 -10.90
C PRO A 209 12.59 -13.08 -10.51
N ARG A 210 11.79 -13.56 -11.47
CA ARG A 210 10.58 -14.37 -11.19
C ARG A 210 10.87 -15.61 -10.32
N TRP A 211 12.02 -16.25 -10.48
CA TRP A 211 12.41 -17.39 -9.64
C TRP A 211 12.70 -16.98 -8.18
N VAL A 212 13.22 -15.77 -7.95
CA VAL A 212 13.41 -15.20 -6.61
C VAL A 212 12.06 -14.84 -5.98
N GLN A 213 11.13 -14.32 -6.78
CA GLN A 213 9.75 -14.06 -6.36
C GLN A 213 9.04 -15.36 -5.97
N ALA A 214 9.15 -16.39 -6.81
CA ALA A 214 8.59 -17.72 -6.56
C ALA A 214 9.20 -18.38 -5.31
N ALA A 215 10.50 -18.18 -5.07
CA ALA A 215 11.19 -18.62 -3.87
C ALA A 215 10.89 -17.77 -2.61
N ASN A 216 10.09 -16.69 -2.73
CA ASN A 216 9.82 -15.73 -1.67
C ASN A 216 11.07 -15.04 -1.10
N LEU A 217 12.14 -14.93 -1.90
CA LEU A 217 13.43 -14.33 -1.54
C LEU A 217 13.56 -12.86 -1.97
N GLU A 218 12.45 -12.21 -2.34
CA GLU A 218 12.43 -10.79 -2.72
C GLU A 218 12.99 -9.87 -1.64
N TRP A 219 12.74 -10.19 -0.38
CA TRP A 219 13.25 -9.43 0.76
C TRP A 219 14.78 -9.49 0.80
N LEU A 220 15.36 -10.68 0.55
CA LEU A 220 16.81 -10.89 0.48
C LEU A 220 17.40 -10.17 -0.73
N TRP A 221 16.75 -10.27 -1.90
CA TRP A 221 17.15 -9.55 -3.11
C TRP A 221 17.18 -8.03 -2.92
N ARG A 222 16.20 -7.46 -2.20
CA ARG A 222 16.20 -6.03 -1.87
C ARG A 222 17.36 -5.68 -0.94
N ILE A 223 17.60 -6.47 0.10
CA ILE A 223 18.74 -6.26 1.02
C ILE A 223 20.06 -6.25 0.24
N LEU A 224 20.24 -7.17 -0.71
CA LEU A 224 21.45 -7.23 -1.53
C LEU A 224 21.64 -5.99 -2.43
N GLN A 225 20.55 -5.33 -2.85
CA GLN A 225 20.62 -4.12 -3.65
C GLN A 225 20.98 -2.87 -2.83
N GLU A 226 20.54 -2.77 -1.57
CA GLU A 226 20.84 -1.62 -0.71
C GLU A 226 21.19 -2.04 0.73
N PRO A 227 22.30 -2.78 0.94
CA PRO A 227 22.57 -3.46 2.21
C PRO A 227 22.72 -2.50 3.39
N ARG A 228 23.40 -1.36 3.21
CA ARG A 228 23.61 -0.38 4.30
C ARG A 228 22.31 0.30 4.75
N ARG A 229 21.44 0.68 3.81
CA ARG A 229 20.17 1.37 4.10
C ARG A 229 19.12 0.40 4.63
N LEU A 230 19.08 -0.82 4.10
CA LEU A 230 18.03 -1.78 4.41
C LEU A 230 18.35 -2.65 5.63
N ALA A 231 19.60 -3.01 5.89
CA ALA A 231 19.93 -3.94 6.98
C ALA A 231 19.44 -3.46 8.35
N TRP A 232 19.73 -2.20 8.72
CA TRP A 232 19.28 -1.64 10.00
C TRP A 232 17.76 -1.57 10.09
N ARG A 233 17.12 -1.06 9.03
CA ARG A 233 15.65 -0.94 8.98
C ARG A 233 14.97 -2.31 9.08
N TYR A 234 15.51 -3.33 8.42
CA TYR A 234 14.99 -4.70 8.49
C TYR A 234 15.22 -5.32 9.88
N ALA A 235 16.38 -5.11 10.51
CA ALA A 235 16.64 -5.59 11.86
C ALA A 235 15.63 -5.02 12.88
N VAL A 236 15.41 -3.70 12.85
CA VAL A 236 14.43 -3.04 13.71
C VAL A 236 13.00 -3.51 13.40
N SER A 237 12.66 -3.69 12.12
CA SER A 237 11.34 -4.19 11.70
C SER A 237 11.13 -5.64 12.14
N ALA A 238 12.15 -6.50 12.02
CA ALA A 238 12.11 -7.90 12.42
C ALA A 238 11.99 -8.04 13.94
N ALA A 239 12.76 -7.27 14.73
CA ALA A 239 12.64 -7.26 16.18
C ALA A 239 11.24 -6.81 16.64
N GLY A 240 10.71 -5.75 16.01
CA GLY A 240 9.33 -5.31 16.27
C GLY A 240 8.29 -6.36 15.89
N PHE A 241 8.45 -7.00 14.73
CA PHE A 241 7.57 -8.07 14.27
C PHE A 241 7.59 -9.28 15.21
N LEU A 242 8.77 -9.73 15.66
CA LEU A 242 8.89 -10.83 16.61
C LEU A 242 8.22 -10.50 17.95
N ARG A 243 8.40 -9.27 18.45
CA ARG A 243 7.71 -8.80 19.65
C ARG A 243 6.19 -8.83 19.47
N ALA A 244 5.70 -8.34 18.34
CA ALA A 244 4.28 -8.40 18.00
C ALA A 244 3.77 -9.85 17.94
N MET A 245 4.57 -10.78 17.37
CA MET A 245 4.23 -12.21 17.32
C MET A 245 4.08 -12.82 18.71
N CYS A 246 5.00 -12.50 19.64
CA CYS A 246 4.91 -12.98 21.01
C CYS A 246 3.63 -12.51 21.71
N LYS A 247 3.26 -11.24 21.55
CA LYS A 247 2.02 -10.69 22.11
C LYS A 247 0.78 -11.33 21.49
N ASP A 248 0.75 -11.47 20.17
CA ASP A 248 -0.39 -12.04 19.45
C ASP A 248 -0.59 -13.54 19.77
N ILE A 249 0.50 -14.28 20.04
CA ILE A 249 0.43 -15.66 20.55
C ILE A 249 -0.12 -15.67 21.97
N ALA A 250 0.36 -14.78 22.84
CA ALA A 250 -0.12 -14.70 24.22
C ALA A 250 -1.63 -14.38 24.28
N GLN A 251 -2.10 -13.45 23.44
CA GLN A 251 -3.51 -13.05 23.35
C GLN A 251 -4.42 -14.08 22.68
N GLY A 252 -3.88 -14.93 21.80
CA GLY A 252 -4.66 -15.98 21.13
C GLY A 252 -4.63 -17.36 21.80
N ARG A 253 -4.02 -17.46 22.99
CA ARG A 253 -4.05 -18.66 23.86
C ARG A 253 -5.16 -18.60 24.92
N THR A 254 -5.76 -17.42 25.13
CA THR A 254 -7.03 -17.20 25.83
C THR A 254 -8.18 -17.34 24.85
#